data_AF-A0A2H0WTY6-F1
#
_entry.id   AF-A0A2H0WTY6-F1
#
_cell.length_a   1.000
_cell.length_b   1.000
_cell.length_c   1.000
_cell.angle_alpha   90.00
_cell.angle_beta   90.00
_cell.angle_gamma   90.00
#
_symmetry.space_group_name_H-M   'P 1'
#
loop_
_entity.id
_entity.type
_entity.pdbx_description
1 polymer ?
#
loop_
_entity_poly.entity_id
_entity_poly.type
_entity_poly.pdbx_seq_one_letter_code
_entity_poly.pdbx_strand_id
1 'polypeptide(L)' 'MKQKDKEKLNQLNKAGLLKELEKEISELTPIVVDKRLGKLKDVKMVAKNRDKIAFIKTRIREREL' A
#
# COMPACT_ATOMS: atom_id res chain seq x y z
N MET A 1 0.50 -9.85 1.96
CA MET A 1 -0.83 -9.24 2.22
C MET A 1 -1.86 -10.33 2.49
N LYS A 2 -2.77 -10.16 3.46
CA LYS A 2 -3.78 -11.18 3.78
C LYS A 2 -4.91 -11.17 2.72
N GLN A 3 -5.57 -12.31 2.54
CA GLN A 3 -6.65 -12.46 1.56
C GLN A 3 -7.82 -11.49 1.80
N LYS A 4 -8.20 -11.27 3.07
CA LYS A 4 -9.23 -10.31 3.47
C LYS A 4 -8.93 -8.86 3.04
N ASP A 5 -7.66 -8.46 3.02
CA ASP A 5 -7.28 -7.10 2.61
C ASP A 5 -7.43 -6.93 1.09
N LYS A 6 -7.12 -7.99 0.32
CA LYS A 6 -7.32 -7.99 -1.13
C LYS A 6 -8.80 -7.91 -1.51
N GLU A 7 -9.66 -8.64 -0.80
CA GLU A 7 -11.11 -8.62 -1.03
C GLU A 7 -11.70 -7.23 -0.76
N LYS A 8 -11.30 -6.59 0.35
CA LYS A 8 -11.72 -5.21 0.65
C LYS A 8 -11.32 -4.23 -0.45
N LEU A 9 -10.07 -4.32 -0.93
CA LEU A 9 -9.59 -3.45 -2.00
C LEU A 9 -10.32 -3.70 -3.33
N ASN A 10 -10.67 -4.94 -3.63
CA ASN A 10 -11.42 -5.28 -4.83
C ASN A 10 -12.84 -4.70 -4.82
N GLN A 11 -13.45 -4.49 -3.65
CA GLN A 11 -14.79 -3.90 -3.51
C GLN A 11 -14.81 -2.37 -3.67
N LEU A 12 -13.67 -1.68 -3.50
CA LEU A 12 -13.59 -0.23 -3.63
C LEU A 12 -13.79 0.22 -5.08
N ASN A 13 -14.33 1.42 -5.30
CA ASN A 13 -14.32 2.07 -6.61
C ASN A 13 -12.96 2.74 -6.90
N LYS A 14 -12.75 3.29 -8.10
CA LYS A 14 -11.49 3.96 -8.49
C LYS A 14 -11.11 5.06 -7.49
N ALA A 15 -12.07 5.90 -7.08
CA ALA A 15 -11.83 6.95 -6.10
C ALA A 15 -11.43 6.40 -4.72
N GLY A 16 -12.04 5.31 -4.28
CA GLY A 16 -11.70 4.61 -3.04
C GLY A 16 -10.29 4.00 -3.09
N LEU A 17 -9.90 3.41 -4.23
CA LEU A 17 -8.55 2.90 -4.45
C LEU A 17 -7.50 4.01 -4.42
N LEU A 18 -7.79 5.18 -4.99
CA LEU A 18 -6.89 6.35 -4.94
C LEU A 18 -6.71 6.86 -3.51
N LYS A 19 -7.79 6.98 -2.73
CA LYS A 19 -7.71 7.38 -1.32
C LYS A 19 -6.88 6.39 -0.49
N GLU A 20 -7.07 5.10 -0.70
CA GLU A 20 -6.31 4.07 0.01
C GLU A 20 -4.83 4.06 -0.43
N LEU A 21 -4.55 4.35 -1.71
CA LEU A 21 -3.20 4.52 -2.23
C LEU A 21 -2.48 5.70 -1.54
N GLU A 22 -3.13 6.85 -1.45
CA GLU A 22 -2.56 8.05 -0.79
C GLU A 22 -2.28 7.79 0.69
N LYS A 23 -3.19 7.10 1.37
CA LYS A 23 -3.02 6.70 2.77
C LYS A 23 -1.79 5.81 2.95
N GLU A 24 -1.67 4.75 2.15
CA GLU A 24 -0.53 3.82 2.22
C GLU A 24 0.81 4.48 1.88
N ILE A 25 0.84 5.42 0.94
CA ILE A 25 2.05 6.20 0.61
C ILE A 25 2.43 7.11 1.80
N SER A 26 1.44 7.75 2.41
CA SER A 26 1.64 8.63 3.57
C SER A 26 2.18 7.84 4.77
N GLU A 27 1.67 6.63 5.01
CA GLU A 27 2.15 5.73 6.05
C GLU A 27 3.54 5.15 5.74
N LEU A 28 3.86 4.90 4.47
CA LEU A 28 5.16 4.35 4.06
C LEU A 28 6.30 5.37 4.23
N THR A 29 6.02 6.65 4.01
CA THR A 29 7.01 7.73 4.04
C THR A 29 7.83 7.78 5.35
N PRO A 30 7.22 7.89 6.54
CA PRO A 30 7.97 7.90 7.80
C PRO A 30 8.71 6.58 8.05
N ILE A 31 8.11 5.43 7.68
CA ILE A 31 8.74 4.11 7.85
C ILE A 31 10.03 3.99 7.02
N VAL A 32 10.05 4.55 5.81
CA VAL A 32 11.24 4.58 4.95
C VAL A 32 12.33 5.47 5.56
N VAL A 33 11.96 6.59 6.17
CA VAL A 33 12.90 7.47 6.89
C VAL A 33 13.48 6.73 8.09
N ASP A 34 12.65 6.10 8.92
CA ASP A 34 13.11 5.33 10.08
C ASP A 34 14.00 4.15 9.68
N LYS A 35 13.72 3.50 8.55
CA LYS A 35 14.59 2.45 7.98
C LYS A 35 15.96 3.01 7.63
N ARG A 36 16.02 4.16 6.96
CA ARG A 36 17.29 4.80 6.56
C ARG A 36 18.12 5.23 7.77
N LEU A 37 17.46 5.63 8.84
CA LEU A 37 18.11 6.01 10.10
C LEU A 37 18.48 4.81 10.99
N GLY A 38 18.22 3.57 10.55
CA GLY A 38 18.47 2.36 11.34
C GLY A 38 17.56 2.21 12.58
N LYS A 39 16.49 3.01 12.67
CA LYS A 39 15.55 3.02 13.81
C LYS A 39 14.39 2.03 13.65
N LEU A 40 14.22 1.48 12.45
CA LEU A 40 13.13 0.56 12.14
C LEU A 40 13.44 -0.86 12.63
N LYS A 41 12.66 -1.32 13.62
CA LYS A 41 12.77 -2.69 14.16
C LYS A 41 12.33 -3.78 13.18
N ASP A 42 11.26 -3.56 12.41
CA ASP A 42 10.76 -4.51 11.41
C ASP A 42 10.89 -3.95 9.99
N VAL A 43 12.00 -4.30 9.34
CA VAL A 43 12.27 -3.91 7.95
C VAL A 43 11.34 -4.62 6.95
N LYS A 44 10.78 -5.79 7.29
CA LYS A 44 9.87 -6.54 6.41
C LYS A 44 8.53 -5.81 6.25
N MET A 45 8.16 -4.95 7.19
CA MET A 45 6.98 -4.09 7.09
C MET A 45 7.03 -3.16 5.87
N VAL A 46 8.23 -2.64 5.52
CA VAL A 46 8.41 -1.82 4.30
C VAL A 46 8.08 -2.60 3.04
N ALA A 47 8.52 -3.86 2.96
CA ALA A 47 8.22 -4.70 1.81
C ALA A 47 6.71 -4.99 1.71
N LYS A 48 6.06 -5.31 2.82
CA LYS A 48 4.61 -5.56 2.87
C LYS A 48 3.79 -4.34 2.42
N ASN A 49 4.15 -3.14 2.86
CA ASN A 49 3.45 -1.91 2.46
C ASN A 49 3.69 -1.60 0.97
N ARG A 50 4.90 -1.84 0.46
CA ARG A 50 5.18 -1.71 -0.98
C ARG A 50 4.36 -2.69 -1.82
N ASP A 51 4.20 -3.94 -1.37
CA ASP A 51 3.36 -4.93 -2.06
C ASP A 51 1.88 -4.49 -2.08
N LYS A 52 1.38 -3.93 -0.97
CA LYS A 52 0.02 -3.36 -0.89
C LYS A 52 -0.17 -2.21 -1.88
N ILE A 53 0.78 -1.27 -1.94
CA ILE A 53 0.77 -0.15 -2.90
C ILE A 53 0.79 -0.66 -4.34
N ALA A 54 1.65 -1.64 -4.64
CA ALA A 54 1.74 -2.23 -5.99
C ALA A 54 0.40 -2.86 -6.39
N PHE A 55 -0.23 -3.62 -5.50
CA PHE A 55 -1.55 -4.21 -5.75
C PHE A 55 -2.62 -3.16 -6.03
N ILE A 56 -2.68 -2.09 -5.23
CA ILE A 56 -3.66 -1.00 -5.44
C ILE A 56 -3.45 -0.33 -6.80
N LYS A 57 -2.19 -0.04 -7.19
CA LYS A 57 -1.85 0.51 -8.50
C LYS A 57 -2.29 -0.40 -9.66
N THR A 58 -2.07 -1.71 -9.53
CA THR A 58 -2.54 -2.69 -10.51
C THR A 58 -4.07 -2.64 -10.65
N ARG A 59 -4.81 -2.63 -9.53
CA ARG A 59 -6.29 -2.54 -9.57
C ARG A 59 -6.81 -1.24 -10.14
N ILE A 60 -6.14 -0.12 -9.90
CA ILE A 60 -6.48 1.16 -10.54
C ILE A 60 -6.32 1.04 -12.05
N ARG A 61 -5.18 0.49 -12.51
CA ARG A 61 -4.88 0.33 -13.93
C ARG A 61 -5.84 -0.62 -14.65
N GLU A 62 -6.19 -1.73 -14.00
CA GLU A 62 -7.20 -2.69 -14.52
C GLU A 62 -8.60 -2.09 -14.67
N ARG A 63 -8.91 -1.00 -13.95
CA ARG A 63 -10.19 -0.28 -14.06
C ARG A 63 -10.14 0.92 -15.00
N GLU A 64 -8.96 1.25 -15.50
CA GLU A 64 -8.76 2.28 -16.54
C GLU A 64 -8.76 1.70 -17.95
N LEU A 65 -8.53 0.39 -18.08
CA LEU A 65 -8.67 -0.41 -19.30
C LEU A 65 -10.11 -0.91 -19.46
#